data_AF-A0A6P3R7V1-F1
#
_entry.id   AF-A0A6P3R7V1-F1
#
_cell.length_a   1.000
_cell.length_b   1.000
_cell.length_c   1.000
_cell.angle_alpha   90.00
_cell.angle_beta   90.00
_cell.angle_gamma   90.00
#
_symmetry.space_group_name_H-M   'P 1'
#
loop_
_entity.id
_entity.type
_entity.pdbx_description
1 polymer ?
#
loop_
_entity_poly.entity_id
_entity_poly.type
_entity_poly.pdbx_seq_one_letter_code
_entity_poly.pdbx_strand_id
1 'polypeptide(L)'
;MPAGTLRKVGGSDQLGPGGWGGGETCFRSPGRSRPAPGSSQDADEPERPQIFTGCALRPRGWRQWLDCAPPPRHNDNKTFLVWINEEDHLRVISMQKGGDMKEVFTRFCNGLTQIETLFKSKNYEFMWNPHLGYILTCPSNLGTGLRAGVHIKLPHLGKHEKFSEVLKRLRLQKRGTGGVDTAAVGGVFDVSNADRLGFSEVELVQMVVDGVKLLIEMEQRLEQGQAIDDLVPAQK
;
A
#
# COMPACT_ATOMS: atom_id res chain seq x y z
N MET A 1 -22.24 44.51 -2.43
CA MET A 1 -20.77 44.51 -2.68
C MET A 1 -20.44 43.26 -3.47
N PRO A 2 -19.59 43.35 -4.51
CA PRO A 2 -19.71 42.51 -5.70
C PRO A 2 -18.76 41.31 -5.73
N ALA A 3 -19.08 40.42 -6.67
CA ALA A 3 -18.41 39.20 -7.06
C ALA A 3 -16.92 39.39 -7.41
N GLY A 4 -16.08 38.47 -6.93
CA GLY A 4 -14.68 38.31 -7.35
C GLY A 4 -14.56 37.28 -8.47
N THR A 5 -14.33 37.77 -9.67
CA THR A 5 -14.06 37.03 -10.91
C THR A 5 -12.75 36.27 -10.84
N LEU A 6 -12.77 34.94 -11.03
CA LEU A 6 -11.55 34.15 -11.26
C LEU A 6 -11.14 34.28 -12.74
N ARG A 7 -10.01 34.95 -12.96
CA ARG A 7 -9.36 35.11 -14.26
C ARG A 7 -8.87 33.75 -14.76
N LYS A 8 -9.19 33.46 -16.02
CA LYS A 8 -8.52 32.47 -16.86
C LYS A 8 -7.08 32.96 -17.11
N VAL A 9 -6.07 32.20 -16.70
CA VAL A 9 -4.72 32.34 -17.25
C VAL A 9 -4.48 31.11 -18.10
N GLY A 10 -4.58 31.31 -19.42
CA GLY A 10 -4.04 30.36 -20.39
C GLY A 10 -2.55 30.57 -20.50
N GLY A 11 -1.80 29.48 -20.37
CA GLY A 11 -0.38 29.41 -20.66
C GLY A 11 -0.10 28.03 -21.24
N SER A 12 0.11 28.00 -22.54
CA SER A 12 0.61 26.86 -23.30
C SER A 12 1.97 26.44 -22.78
N ASP A 13 2.15 25.16 -22.42
CA ASP A 13 3.48 24.59 -22.30
C ASP A 13 3.53 23.15 -22.82
N GLN A 14 4.62 22.93 -23.54
CA GLN A 14 4.93 21.76 -24.35
C GLN A 14 5.17 20.53 -23.49
N LEU A 15 4.59 19.39 -23.88
CA LEU A 15 4.79 18.11 -23.22
C LEU A 15 6.14 17.51 -23.64
N GLY A 16 7.12 17.55 -22.72
CA GLY A 16 8.33 16.72 -22.76
C GLY A 16 8.13 15.39 -22.01
N PRO A 17 8.93 14.34 -22.29
CA PRO A 17 8.70 13.01 -21.74
C PRO A 17 9.38 12.82 -20.38
N GLY A 18 8.68 12.21 -19.41
CA GLY A 18 9.35 11.45 -18.33
C GLY A 18 9.25 11.93 -16.88
N GLY A 19 8.26 12.76 -16.50
CA GLY A 19 8.01 13.10 -15.09
C GLY A 19 6.62 12.65 -14.62
N TRP A 20 6.54 12.00 -13.45
CA TRP A 20 5.27 11.88 -12.70
C TRP A 20 4.93 13.28 -12.17
N GLY A 21 4.23 14.06 -12.99
CA GLY A 21 3.87 15.43 -12.67
C GLY A 21 2.70 15.51 -11.69
N GLY A 22 2.85 16.40 -10.70
CA GLY A 22 1.75 17.08 -10.00
C GLY A 22 1.02 16.26 -8.93
N GLY A 23 1.22 16.63 -7.66
CA GLY A 23 0.47 16.11 -6.53
C GLY A 23 -1.03 16.43 -6.64
N GLU A 24 -1.83 15.46 -7.07
CA GLU A 24 -3.28 15.51 -7.03
C GLU A 24 -3.83 14.19 -6.45
N THR A 25 -4.64 14.31 -5.41
CA THR A 25 -5.36 13.21 -4.75
C THR A 25 -6.29 12.49 -5.73
N CYS A 26 -6.38 11.17 -5.65
CA CYS A 26 -7.03 10.27 -6.64
C CYS A 26 -8.57 10.40 -6.83
N PHE A 27 -9.22 11.49 -6.41
CA PHE A 27 -10.68 11.61 -6.32
C PHE A 27 -11.31 12.50 -7.40
N ARG A 28 -11.72 11.94 -8.54
CA ARG A 28 -12.83 12.45 -9.39
C ARG A 28 -13.58 11.31 -10.11
N SER A 29 -14.91 11.41 -10.18
CA SER A 29 -15.91 10.41 -10.61
C SER A 29 -16.45 10.67 -12.06
N PRO A 30 -17.40 9.88 -12.63
CA PRO A 30 -17.27 8.48 -13.07
C PRO A 30 -17.95 8.17 -14.44
N GLY A 31 -17.81 6.93 -14.95
CA GLY A 31 -18.67 6.34 -16.00
C GLY A 31 -18.70 4.79 -15.91
N ARG A 32 -19.90 4.18 -15.85
CA ARG A 32 -20.18 2.78 -15.44
C ARG A 32 -20.41 1.82 -16.62
N SER A 33 -20.16 0.51 -16.40
CA SER A 33 -21.13 -0.61 -16.52
C SER A 33 -20.56 -1.96 -16.05
N ARG A 34 -21.39 -2.88 -15.52
CA ARG A 34 -21.05 -4.17 -14.84
C ARG A 34 -21.41 -5.45 -15.64
N PRO A 35 -20.90 -6.66 -15.26
CA PRO A 35 -20.92 -7.91 -16.04
C PRO A 35 -21.75 -9.08 -15.40
N ALA A 36 -21.62 -10.32 -15.93
CA ALA A 36 -22.27 -11.57 -15.47
C ALA A 36 -21.26 -12.76 -15.32
N PRO A 37 -21.59 -13.85 -14.57
CA PRO A 37 -20.61 -14.60 -13.75
C PRO A 37 -20.36 -16.08 -14.16
N GLY A 38 -19.34 -16.73 -13.56
CA GLY A 38 -19.08 -18.18 -13.68
C GLY A 38 -18.19 -18.75 -12.55
N SER A 39 -18.59 -19.92 -12.05
CA SER A 39 -18.16 -20.74 -10.90
C SER A 39 -16.73 -21.29 -10.90
N SER A 40 -16.13 -21.52 -9.72
CA SER A 40 -15.98 -22.84 -9.03
C SER A 40 -14.80 -22.86 -8.03
N GLN A 41 -14.87 -23.83 -7.11
CA GLN A 41 -13.98 -24.10 -5.98
C GLN A 41 -12.55 -24.43 -6.41
N ASP A 42 -11.56 -24.10 -5.58
CA ASP A 42 -10.36 -24.93 -5.30
C ASP A 42 -9.54 -24.30 -4.15
N ALA A 43 -9.11 -25.18 -3.24
CA ALA A 43 -8.25 -24.90 -2.09
C ALA A 43 -6.87 -25.50 -2.38
N ASP A 44 -5.79 -24.69 -2.32
CA ASP A 44 -4.42 -25.15 -2.07
C ASP A 44 -3.40 -24.00 -1.85
N GLU A 45 -2.52 -24.20 -0.86
CA GLU A 45 -1.22 -23.58 -0.47
C GLU A 45 -0.97 -22.04 -0.37
N PRO A 46 -0.15 -21.58 0.62
CA PRO A 46 0.00 -20.17 0.95
C PRO A 46 1.18 -19.51 0.19
N GLU A 47 0.99 -19.15 -1.08
CA GLU A 47 2.04 -18.46 -1.83
C GLU A 47 1.67 -17.06 -2.34
N ARG A 48 2.20 -16.07 -1.59
CA ARG A 48 2.80 -14.78 -2.01
C ARG A 48 1.86 -13.61 -2.40
N PRO A 49 1.46 -12.79 -1.42
CA PRO A 49 0.83 -11.49 -1.63
C PRO A 49 1.82 -10.31 -1.75
N GLN A 50 1.57 -9.38 -2.66
CA GLN A 50 1.94 -7.97 -2.46
C GLN A 50 0.87 -7.33 -1.58
N ILE A 51 1.20 -6.77 -0.42
CA ILE A 51 0.17 -6.33 0.53
C ILE A 51 0.11 -4.82 0.51
N PHE A 52 -1.00 -4.28 0.01
CA PHE A 52 -1.45 -2.92 0.32
C PHE A 52 -2.46 -3.04 1.44
N THR A 53 -2.24 -2.42 2.60
CA THR A 53 -3.32 -2.29 3.61
C THR A 53 -3.59 -0.82 3.80
N GLY A 54 -4.84 -0.40 3.61
CA GLY A 54 -5.39 0.83 4.16
C GLY A 54 -6.43 0.45 5.19
N CYS A 55 -6.31 0.99 6.40
CA CYS A 55 -7.25 0.72 7.49
C CYS A 55 -8.28 1.86 7.61
N ALA A 56 -9.42 1.61 8.24
CA ALA A 56 -10.41 2.57 8.72
C ALA A 56 -11.10 2.03 10.01
N LEU A 57 -10.66 2.49 11.19
CA LEU A 57 -11.15 2.47 12.60
C LEU A 57 -11.84 1.29 13.30
N ARG A 58 -11.40 0.89 14.50
CA ARG A 58 -12.05 0.24 15.68
C ARG A 58 -13.16 -0.83 15.57
N PRO A 59 -12.96 -2.04 16.12
CA PRO A 59 -14.05 -2.79 16.77
C PRO A 59 -14.23 -2.35 18.24
N ARG A 60 -15.45 -2.48 18.75
CA ARG A 60 -15.69 -2.61 20.19
C ARG A 60 -14.87 -3.81 20.67
N GLY A 61 -14.15 -3.67 21.78
CA GLY A 61 -13.14 -4.64 22.22
C GLY A 61 -13.58 -6.11 22.21
N TRP A 62 -12.59 -7.01 22.28
CA TRP A 62 -12.58 -8.50 22.18
C TRP A 62 -13.78 -9.32 22.69
N ARG A 63 -14.75 -8.73 23.38
CA ARG A 63 -15.89 -9.37 24.02
C ARG A 63 -16.96 -9.92 23.04
N GLN A 64 -16.84 -9.69 21.73
CA GLN A 64 -17.86 -10.09 20.74
C GLN A 64 -17.30 -10.46 19.34
N TRP A 65 -16.03 -10.86 19.27
CA TRP A 65 -15.28 -11.03 18.01
C TRP A 65 -15.96 -11.96 16.99
N LEU A 66 -16.56 -13.07 17.44
CA LEU A 66 -17.24 -14.03 16.56
C LEU A 66 -18.56 -13.50 15.95
N ASP A 67 -19.22 -12.52 16.60
CA ASP A 67 -20.52 -12.02 16.16
C ASP A 67 -20.40 -10.86 15.16
N CYS A 68 -19.27 -10.16 15.16
CA CYS A 68 -19.10 -8.89 14.45
C CYS A 68 -18.03 -8.89 13.34
N ALA A 69 -17.18 -9.93 13.26
CA ALA A 69 -16.13 -10.05 12.26
C ALA A 69 -16.48 -11.15 11.22
N PRO A 70 -17.20 -10.81 10.13
CA PRO A 70 -17.50 -11.79 9.08
C PRO A 70 -16.21 -12.22 8.35
N PRO A 71 -16.24 -13.35 7.61
CA PRO A 71 -15.13 -13.73 6.75
C PRO A 71 -14.72 -12.60 5.79
N PRO A 72 -13.42 -12.46 5.46
CA PRO A 72 -12.95 -11.47 4.50
C PRO A 72 -13.78 -11.47 3.21
N ARG A 73 -14.22 -10.28 2.79
CA ARG A 73 -14.83 -10.10 1.47
C ARG A 73 -13.71 -10.02 0.45
N HIS A 74 -13.87 -10.64 -0.71
CA HIS A 74 -12.91 -10.54 -1.79
C HIS A 74 -13.62 -10.50 -3.15
N ASN A 75 -12.96 -9.96 -4.17
CA ASN A 75 -13.40 -10.14 -5.56
C ASN A 75 -13.12 -11.58 -6.03
N ASP A 76 -13.71 -11.98 -7.16
CA ASP A 76 -13.60 -13.35 -7.69
C ASP A 76 -12.13 -13.76 -7.92
N ASN A 77 -11.30 -12.81 -8.38
CA ASN A 77 -9.88 -13.03 -8.64
C ASN A 77 -8.99 -13.04 -7.38
N LYS A 78 -9.55 -12.81 -6.19
CA LYS A 78 -8.82 -12.70 -4.92
C LYS A 78 -7.67 -11.67 -4.96
N THR A 79 -7.80 -10.61 -5.76
CA THR A 79 -6.83 -9.52 -5.91
C THR A 79 -7.23 -8.23 -5.19
N PHE A 80 -8.44 -8.17 -4.67
CA PHE A 80 -8.95 -7.09 -3.83
C PHE A 80 -9.78 -7.69 -2.70
N LEU A 81 -9.39 -7.43 -1.46
CA LEU A 81 -10.00 -7.96 -0.26
C LEU A 81 -10.37 -6.83 0.70
N VAL A 82 -11.40 -7.05 1.51
CA VAL A 82 -11.82 -6.15 2.57
C VAL A 82 -12.10 -6.98 3.81
N TRP A 83 -11.29 -6.78 4.85
CA TRP A 83 -11.53 -7.36 6.16
C TRP A 83 -12.39 -6.38 6.96
N ILE A 84 -13.37 -6.91 7.69
CA ILE A 84 -14.37 -6.10 8.38
C ILE A 84 -14.30 -6.39 9.87
N ASN A 85 -14.19 -5.34 10.69
CA ASN A 85 -14.18 -5.39 12.16
C ASN A 85 -13.09 -6.30 12.75
N GLU A 86 -11.87 -6.23 12.21
CA GLU A 86 -10.71 -6.97 12.74
C GLU A 86 -9.86 -6.07 13.65
N GLU A 87 -8.73 -5.51 13.21
CA GLU A 87 -8.00 -4.47 13.96
C GLU A 87 -8.68 -3.09 13.83
N ASP A 88 -9.38 -2.88 12.72
CA ASP A 88 -10.13 -1.69 12.34
C ASP A 88 -11.47 -2.10 11.66
N HIS A 89 -12.42 -1.18 11.45
CA HIS A 89 -13.76 -1.42 10.86
C HIS A 89 -13.55 -1.99 9.47
N LEU A 90 -12.61 -1.42 8.72
CA LEU A 90 -12.21 -1.91 7.41
C LEU A 90 -10.70 -1.98 7.30
N ARG A 91 -10.21 -3.06 6.70
CA ARG A 91 -8.88 -3.14 6.14
C ARG A 91 -9.01 -3.53 4.68
N VAL A 92 -8.72 -2.57 3.80
CA VAL A 92 -8.80 -2.75 2.35
C VAL A 92 -7.45 -3.20 1.85
N ILE A 93 -7.46 -4.28 1.07
CA ILE A 93 -6.27 -4.93 0.58
C ILE A 93 -6.33 -5.07 -0.93
N SER A 94 -5.27 -4.63 -1.61
CA SER A 94 -5.04 -4.94 -3.01
C SER A 94 -3.75 -5.74 -3.10
N MET A 95 -3.79 -6.86 -3.82
CA MET A 95 -2.65 -7.76 -3.93
C MET A 95 -2.65 -8.52 -5.25
N GLN A 96 -1.47 -8.87 -5.75
CA GLN A 96 -1.30 -9.83 -6.84
C GLN A 96 0.07 -10.50 -6.77
N LYS A 97 0.23 -11.57 -7.55
CA LYS A 97 1.53 -12.20 -7.80
C LYS A 97 2.34 -11.37 -8.81
N GLY A 98 3.67 -11.41 -8.71
CA GLY A 98 4.57 -10.68 -9.60
C GLY A 98 5.09 -9.36 -9.01
N GLY A 99 5.49 -8.43 -9.87
CA GLY A 99 6.17 -7.17 -9.51
C GLY A 99 5.44 -5.89 -9.94
N ASP A 100 4.24 -5.99 -10.51
CA ASP A 100 3.50 -4.82 -11.03
C ASP A 100 2.79 -4.05 -9.90
N MET A 101 3.57 -3.28 -9.15
CA MET A 101 3.05 -2.43 -8.07
C MET A 101 2.10 -1.34 -8.59
N LYS A 102 2.24 -0.91 -9.85
CA LYS A 102 1.40 0.14 -10.43
C LYS A 102 -0.02 -0.39 -10.63
N GLU A 103 -0.17 -1.60 -11.13
CA GLU A 103 -1.48 -2.24 -11.29
C GLU A 103 -2.15 -2.45 -9.94
N VAL A 104 -1.43 -2.97 -8.94
CA VAL A 104 -1.97 -3.19 -7.59
C VAL A 104 -2.44 -1.88 -6.96
N PHE A 105 -1.63 -0.82 -7.07
CA PHE A 105 -1.96 0.48 -6.51
C PHE A 105 -3.14 1.14 -7.26
N THR A 106 -3.21 1.00 -8.59
CA THR A 106 -4.34 1.49 -9.39
C THR A 106 -5.65 0.81 -8.96
N ARG A 107 -5.63 -0.51 -8.77
CA ARG A 107 -6.79 -1.27 -8.27
C ARG A 107 -7.16 -0.86 -6.83
N PHE A 108 -6.17 -0.61 -5.98
CA PHE A 108 -6.37 -0.14 -4.61
C PHE A 108 -7.09 1.21 -4.58
N CYS A 109 -6.58 2.21 -5.30
CA CYS A 109 -7.18 3.55 -5.37
C CYS A 109 -8.60 3.48 -5.96
N ASN A 110 -8.79 2.77 -7.07
CA ASN A 110 -10.10 2.62 -7.70
C ASN A 110 -11.12 1.92 -6.78
N GLY A 111 -10.67 0.92 -6.01
CA GLY A 111 -11.51 0.22 -5.04
C GLY A 111 -11.91 1.11 -3.86
N LEU A 112 -10.95 1.82 -3.27
CA LEU A 112 -11.21 2.76 -2.17
C LEU A 112 -12.16 3.89 -2.59
N THR A 113 -11.94 4.51 -3.75
CA THR A 113 -12.82 5.58 -4.26
C THR A 113 -14.26 5.07 -4.45
N GLN A 114 -14.43 3.83 -4.91
CA GLN A 114 -15.75 3.22 -5.04
C GLN A 114 -16.40 2.93 -3.67
N ILE A 115 -15.65 2.40 -2.71
CA ILE A 115 -16.15 2.15 -1.34
C ILE A 115 -16.59 3.48 -0.70
N GLU A 116 -15.75 4.52 -0.78
CA GLU A 116 -16.07 5.83 -0.21
C GLU A 116 -17.31 6.44 -0.86
N THR A 117 -17.43 6.34 -2.19
CA THR A 117 -18.61 6.82 -2.92
C THR A 117 -19.89 6.10 -2.45
N LEU A 118 -19.80 4.78 -2.23
CA LEU A 118 -20.93 3.99 -1.74
C LEU A 118 -21.30 4.36 -0.30
N PHE A 119 -20.32 4.63 0.57
CA PHE A 119 -20.57 5.07 1.94
C PHE A 119 -21.24 6.45 1.97
N LYS A 120 -20.74 7.40 1.19
CA LYS A 120 -21.34 8.73 1.05
C LYS A 120 -22.78 8.66 0.55
N SER A 121 -23.08 7.75 -0.38
CA SER A 121 -24.46 7.53 -0.86
C SER A 121 -25.44 7.03 0.20
N LYS A 122 -24.92 6.51 1.32
CA LYS A 122 -25.69 6.05 2.49
C LYS A 122 -25.51 6.96 3.72
N ASN A 123 -25.00 8.17 3.53
CA ASN A 123 -24.73 9.15 4.60
C ASN A 123 -23.70 8.67 5.63
N TYR A 124 -22.73 7.85 5.22
CA TYR A 124 -21.55 7.49 6.02
C TYR A 124 -20.28 8.07 5.40
N GLU A 125 -19.32 8.42 6.24
CA GLU A 125 -18.02 8.97 5.82
C GLU A 125 -16.88 8.29 6.58
N PHE A 126 -15.68 8.29 5.98
CA PHE A 126 -14.47 7.91 6.69
C PHE A 126 -14.07 9.00 7.69
N MET A 127 -13.56 8.60 8.85
CA MET A 127 -13.04 9.57 9.80
C MET A 127 -11.71 10.09 9.30
N TRP A 128 -11.66 11.39 9.05
CA TRP A 128 -10.50 12.06 8.50
C TRP A 128 -10.42 13.50 9.03
N ASN A 129 -9.21 14.01 9.25
CA ASN A 129 -9.01 15.45 9.47
C ASN A 129 -7.68 15.94 8.86
N PRO A 130 -7.52 17.26 8.65
CA PRO A 130 -6.34 17.81 7.97
C PRO A 130 -5.00 17.57 8.70
N HIS A 131 -5.02 17.36 10.02
CA HIS A 131 -3.80 17.20 10.80
C HIS A 131 -3.32 15.75 10.87
N LEU A 132 -4.26 14.81 11.04
CA LEU A 132 -3.98 13.39 11.27
C LEU A 132 -4.27 12.50 10.06
N GLY A 133 -4.86 13.04 8.99
CA GLY A 133 -5.33 12.25 7.85
C GLY A 133 -6.46 11.31 8.26
N TYR A 134 -6.46 10.09 7.70
CA TYR A 134 -7.39 9.04 8.11
C TYR A 134 -7.07 8.59 9.55
N ILE A 135 -8.10 8.66 10.38
CA ILE A 135 -7.98 8.27 11.80
C ILE A 135 -8.11 6.76 11.87
N LEU A 136 -7.25 6.10 12.65
CA LEU A 136 -7.23 4.65 12.87
C LEU A 136 -7.05 4.30 14.33
N THR A 137 -7.28 3.04 14.68
CA THR A 137 -7.24 2.58 16.08
C THR A 137 -5.87 2.76 16.70
N CYS A 138 -4.84 2.34 15.99
CA CYS A 138 -3.46 2.47 16.43
C CYS A 138 -2.85 3.79 15.94
N PRO A 139 -2.25 4.61 16.82
CA PRO A 139 -1.58 5.85 16.43
C PRO A 139 -0.51 5.66 15.34
N SER A 140 0.14 4.50 15.28
CA SER A 140 1.14 4.19 14.25
C SER A 140 0.58 4.10 12.83
N ASN A 141 -0.74 3.95 12.69
CA ASN A 141 -1.40 3.85 11.40
C ASN A 141 -2.02 5.19 10.93
N LEU A 142 -1.95 6.28 11.71
CA LEU A 142 -2.50 7.57 11.28
C LEU A 142 -1.92 8.07 9.94
N GLY A 143 -2.63 9.00 9.30
CA GLY A 143 -2.25 9.60 8.03
C GLY A 143 -2.90 8.87 6.87
N THR A 144 -2.10 8.15 6.09
CA THR A 144 -2.59 7.34 4.97
C THR A 144 -3.12 5.98 5.42
N GLY A 145 -2.68 5.49 6.60
CA GLY A 145 -2.86 4.09 6.98
C GLY A 145 -2.22 3.09 6.02
N LEU A 146 -1.42 3.56 5.05
CA LEU A 146 -0.96 2.78 3.92
C LEU A 146 0.31 2.00 4.26
N ARG A 147 0.22 0.69 4.18
CA ARG A 147 1.38 -0.18 4.07
C ARG A 147 1.43 -0.74 2.67
N ALA A 148 2.36 -0.27 1.85
CA ALA A 148 2.71 -0.86 0.57
C ALA A 148 3.96 -1.71 0.74
N GLY A 149 3.94 -2.95 0.26
CA GLY A 149 5.06 -3.85 0.41
C GLY A 149 5.09 -5.01 -0.57
N VAL A 150 6.24 -5.67 -0.60
CA VAL A 150 6.52 -6.82 -1.46
C VAL A 150 7.09 -7.95 -0.62
N HIS A 151 6.76 -9.18 -1.01
CA HIS A 151 7.52 -10.35 -0.59
C HIS A 151 8.68 -10.51 -1.57
N ILE A 152 9.91 -10.26 -1.10
CA ILE A 152 11.13 -10.29 -1.91
C ILE A 152 12.11 -11.32 -1.34
N LYS A 153 12.75 -12.08 -2.23
CA LYS A 153 13.78 -13.07 -1.89
C LYS A 153 15.16 -12.38 -1.92
N LEU A 154 15.79 -12.29 -0.75
CA LEU A 154 17.10 -11.65 -0.52
C LEU A 154 18.02 -12.59 0.30
N PRO A 155 18.40 -13.77 -0.21
CA PRO A 155 19.23 -14.75 0.51
C PRO A 155 20.63 -14.24 0.86
N HIS A 156 21.20 -13.33 0.06
CA HIS A 156 22.52 -12.75 0.29
C HIS A 156 22.42 -11.47 1.12
N LEU A 157 21.67 -10.47 0.66
CA LEU A 157 21.50 -9.19 1.34
C LEU A 157 20.84 -9.39 2.71
N GLY A 158 19.93 -10.35 2.85
CA GLY A 158 19.29 -10.68 4.12
C GLY A 158 20.26 -11.10 5.25
N LYS A 159 21.45 -11.59 4.89
CA LYS A 159 22.53 -11.97 5.82
C LYS A 159 23.61 -10.90 5.98
N HIS A 160 23.57 -9.87 5.14
CA HIS A 160 24.58 -8.82 5.12
C HIS A 160 24.40 -7.86 6.31
N GLU A 161 25.50 -7.46 6.95
CA GLU A 161 25.49 -6.61 8.15
C GLU A 161 24.81 -5.24 7.90
N LYS A 162 24.98 -4.69 6.70
CA LYS A 162 24.42 -3.40 6.28
C LYS A 162 22.93 -3.43 5.94
N PHE A 163 22.27 -4.59 5.92
CA PHE A 163 20.88 -4.69 5.47
C PHE A 163 19.93 -3.82 6.31
N SER A 164 20.06 -3.87 7.63
CA SER A 164 19.24 -3.06 8.54
C SER A 164 19.49 -1.55 8.35
N GLU A 165 20.74 -1.17 8.06
CA GLU A 165 21.09 0.23 7.79
C GLU A 165 20.49 0.71 6.47
N VAL A 166 20.64 -0.08 5.39
CA VAL A 166 20.06 0.22 4.07
C VAL A 166 18.55 0.41 4.17
N LEU A 167 17.84 -0.49 4.86
CA LEU A 167 16.39 -0.35 5.07
C LEU A 167 16.04 0.94 5.81
N LYS A 168 16.77 1.28 6.87
CA LYS A 168 16.57 2.52 7.64
C LYS A 168 16.77 3.76 6.77
N ARG A 169 17.82 3.80 5.95
CA ARG A 169 18.10 4.91 5.04
C ARG A 169 17.05 5.05 3.94
N LEU A 170 16.48 3.93 3.50
CA LEU A 170 15.37 3.89 2.53
C LEU A 170 13.99 4.13 3.13
N ARG A 171 13.88 4.29 4.47
CA ARG A 171 12.61 4.38 5.20
C ARG A 171 11.69 3.17 4.99
N LEU A 172 12.32 2.01 4.84
CA LEU A 172 11.67 0.71 4.71
C LEU A 172 11.80 -0.08 6.02
N GLN A 173 10.85 -0.97 6.25
CA GLN A 173 10.87 -1.96 7.32
C GLN A 173 10.78 -3.36 6.73
N LYS A 174 11.40 -4.33 7.41
CA LYS A 174 11.26 -5.76 7.10
C LYS A 174 10.42 -6.46 8.17
N ARG A 175 9.59 -7.41 7.74
CA ARG A 175 8.91 -8.40 8.59
C ARG A 175 9.21 -9.81 8.04
N GLY A 176 9.02 -10.84 8.86
CA GLY A 176 9.08 -12.22 8.37
C GLY A 176 7.91 -12.56 7.46
N THR A 177 8.00 -13.70 6.80
CA THR A 177 7.06 -14.15 5.76
C THR A 177 5.61 -14.31 6.21
N GLY A 178 5.36 -14.49 7.51
CA GLY A 178 4.02 -14.63 8.10
C GLY A 178 3.55 -13.42 8.91
N GLY A 179 4.24 -12.27 8.85
CA GLY A 179 3.85 -11.05 9.57
C GLY A 179 4.86 -10.56 10.60
N VAL A 180 4.39 -9.67 11.49
CA VAL A 180 5.20 -8.86 12.44
C VAL A 180 6.13 -9.71 13.31
N ASP A 181 5.69 -10.91 13.68
CA ASP A 181 6.37 -11.75 14.69
C ASP A 181 6.90 -13.07 14.12
N THR A 182 7.09 -13.18 12.81
CA THR A 182 7.53 -14.42 12.18
C THR A 182 8.98 -14.34 11.70
N ALA A 183 9.67 -15.49 11.66
CA ALA A 183 10.99 -15.58 11.05
C ALA A 183 10.90 -15.49 9.52
N ALA A 184 11.93 -14.93 8.88
CA ALA A 184 12.08 -14.99 7.43
C ALA A 184 12.39 -16.44 7.02
N VAL A 185 11.48 -17.09 6.29
CA VAL A 185 11.69 -18.44 5.77
C VAL A 185 12.36 -18.35 4.40
N GLY A 186 13.47 -19.07 4.20
CA GLY A 186 14.11 -19.21 2.89
C GLY A 186 14.70 -17.92 2.29
N GLY A 187 15.04 -16.94 3.14
CA GLY A 187 15.54 -15.63 2.69
C GLY A 187 14.46 -14.74 2.05
N VAL A 188 13.19 -15.03 2.27
CA VAL A 188 12.08 -14.18 1.83
C VAL A 188 11.71 -13.21 2.95
N PHE A 189 11.60 -11.93 2.60
CA PHE A 189 11.26 -10.85 3.51
C PHE A 189 10.02 -10.11 3.02
N ASP A 190 9.15 -9.73 3.95
CA ASP A 190 8.09 -8.74 3.70
C ASP A 190 8.69 -7.35 3.91
N VAL A 191 8.99 -6.66 2.81
CA VAL A 191 9.56 -5.31 2.81
C VAL A 191 8.48 -4.31 2.48
N SER A 192 8.30 -3.30 3.34
CA SER A 192 7.27 -2.26 3.18
C SER A 192 7.75 -0.90 3.65
N ASN A 193 7.05 0.18 3.28
CA ASN A 193 7.31 1.51 3.85
C ASN A 193 7.19 1.47 5.38
N ALA A 194 8.00 2.27 6.08
CA ALA A 194 7.90 2.44 7.53
C ALA A 194 6.92 3.56 7.91
N ASP A 195 6.91 4.66 7.16
CA ASP A 195 6.08 5.83 7.46
C ASP A 195 4.63 5.67 7.01
N ARG A 196 3.73 6.36 7.72
CA ARG A 196 2.27 6.36 7.47
C ARG A 196 1.67 7.77 7.44
N LEU A 197 2.23 8.67 8.25
CA LEU A 197 1.82 10.06 8.41
C LEU A 197 2.91 11.00 7.87
N GLY A 198 2.49 12.12 7.28
CA GLY A 198 3.40 13.14 6.72
C GLY A 198 3.80 12.91 5.26
N PHE A 199 3.30 11.86 4.63
CA PHE A 199 3.51 11.54 3.22
C PHE A 199 2.18 11.13 2.58
N SER A 200 2.01 11.42 1.30
CA SER A 200 0.90 10.93 0.49
C SER A 200 1.06 9.45 0.14
N GLU A 201 -0.04 8.80 -0.24
CA GLU A 201 -0.05 7.41 -0.69
C GLU A 201 0.90 7.18 -1.87
N VAL A 202 0.94 8.12 -2.81
CA VAL A 202 1.81 8.05 -4.00
C VAL A 202 3.28 8.11 -3.61
N GLU A 203 3.66 9.04 -2.71
CA GLU A 203 5.04 9.16 -2.22
C GLU A 203 5.49 7.91 -1.47
N LEU A 204 4.63 7.35 -0.62
CA LEU A 204 4.90 6.11 0.10
C LEU A 204 5.12 4.93 -0.85
N VAL A 205 4.29 4.79 -1.89
CA VAL A 205 4.44 3.73 -2.89
C VAL A 205 5.71 3.93 -3.72
N GLN A 206 6.01 5.17 -4.10
CA GLN A 206 7.22 5.48 -4.85
C GLN A 206 8.48 5.16 -4.03
N MET A 207 8.49 5.46 -2.73
CA MET A 207 9.58 5.08 -1.83
C MET A 207 9.81 3.56 -1.79
N VAL A 208 8.74 2.77 -1.79
CA VAL A 208 8.83 1.30 -1.84
C VAL A 208 9.34 0.84 -3.19
N VAL A 209 8.81 1.36 -4.30
CA VAL A 209 9.25 0.99 -5.66
C VAL A 209 10.75 1.24 -5.82
N ASP A 210 11.23 2.42 -5.44
CA ASP A 210 12.65 2.78 -5.59
C ASP A 210 13.54 1.99 -4.65
N GLY A 211 13.11 1.81 -3.39
CA GLY A 211 13.87 1.04 -2.42
C GLY A 211 13.96 -0.44 -2.82
N VAL A 212 12.88 -1.05 -3.28
CA VAL A 212 12.86 -2.45 -3.74
C VAL A 212 13.77 -2.64 -4.96
N LYS A 213 13.77 -1.71 -5.92
CA LYS A 213 14.70 -1.77 -7.06
C LYS A 213 16.15 -1.77 -6.61
N LEU A 214 16.52 -0.90 -5.66
CA LEU A 214 17.87 -0.87 -5.11
C LEU A 214 18.22 -2.15 -4.36
N LEU A 215 17.29 -2.70 -3.57
CA LEU A 215 17.51 -3.98 -2.88
C LEU A 215 17.74 -5.14 -3.86
N ILE A 216 17.04 -5.15 -4.99
CA ILE A 216 17.26 -6.14 -6.06
C ILE A 216 18.65 -5.97 -6.68
N GLU A 217 19.08 -4.73 -6.96
CA GLU A 217 20.42 -4.47 -7.51
C GLU A 217 21.52 -4.92 -6.53
N MET A 218 21.38 -4.60 -5.24
CA MET A 218 22.31 -5.04 -4.19
C MET A 218 22.37 -6.58 -4.10
N GLU A 219 21.21 -7.25 -4.16
CA GLU A 219 21.16 -8.71 -4.13
C GLU A 219 21.90 -9.33 -5.32
N GLN A 220 21.69 -8.80 -6.53
CA GLN A 220 22.35 -9.26 -7.75
C GLN A 220 23.88 -9.07 -7.69
N ARG A 221 24.37 -7.98 -7.09
CA ARG A 221 25.80 -7.78 -6.89
C ARG A 221 26.40 -8.77 -5.90
N LEU A 222 25.71 -9.01 -4.79
CA LEU A 222 26.16 -9.98 -3.79
C LEU A 222 26.13 -11.42 -4.32
N GLU A 223 25.17 -11.75 -5.19
CA GLU A 223 25.13 -13.04 -5.90
C GLU A 223 26.37 -13.23 -6.80
N GLN A 224 26.89 -12.13 -7.38
CA GLN A 224 28.12 -12.12 -8.17
C GLN A 224 29.40 -11.99 -7.32
N GLY A 225 29.29 -11.93 -5.98
CA GLY A 225 30.42 -11.75 -5.06
C GLY A 225 31.01 -10.34 -5.06
N GLN A 226 30.28 -9.34 -5.55
CA GLN A 226 30.70 -7.94 -5.57
C GLN A 226 30.30 -7.20 -4.28
N ALA A 227 31.07 -6.17 -3.92
CA ALA A 227 30.75 -5.30 -2.81
C ALA A 227 29.55 -4.37 -3.13
N ILE A 228 28.82 -3.94 -2.10
CA ILE A 228 27.64 -3.06 -2.21
C ILE A 228 27.84 -1.72 -1.48
N ASP A 229 29.06 -1.41 -1.05
CA ASP A 229 29.37 -0.23 -0.24
C ASP A 229 29.06 1.08 -0.95
N ASP A 230 29.24 1.10 -2.28
CA ASP A 230 28.94 2.22 -3.17
C ASP A 230 27.44 2.40 -3.42
N LEU A 231 26.63 1.36 -3.22
CA LEU A 231 25.19 1.38 -3.38
C LEU A 231 24.44 1.82 -2.12
N VAL A 232 25.12 1.98 -0.98
CA VAL A 232 24.46 2.38 0.26
C VAL A 232 23.86 3.78 0.08
N PRO A 233 22.52 3.93 0.14
CA PRO A 233 21.87 5.18 -0.20
C PRO A 233 22.15 6.26 0.84
N ALA A 234 21.99 7.53 0.48
CA ALA A 234 21.90 8.62 1.46
C ALA A 234 20.64 8.45 2.33
N GLN A 235 20.63 9.08 3.51
CA GLN A 235 19.45 9.07 4.37
C GLN A 235 18.31 9.87 3.70
N LYS A 236 17.17 9.22 3.47
CA LYS A 236 15.92 9.85 3.05
C LYS A 236 15.15 10.45 4.24
#